data_AF-A0A8J7UMK6-F1
#
_entry.id   AF-A0A8J7UMK6-F1
#
_cell.length_a   1.000
_cell.length_b   1.000
_cell.length_c   1.000
_cell.angle_alpha   90.00
_cell.angle_beta   90.00
_cell.angle_gamma   90.00
#
_symmetry.space_group_name_H-M   'P 1'
#
loop_
_entity.id
_entity.type
_entity.pdbx_description
1 polymer ?
#
loop_
_entity_poly.entity_id
_entity_poly.type
_entity_poly.pdbx_seq_one_letter_code
_entity_poly.pdbx_strand_id
1 'polypeptide(L)'
;MPVYRLGSSELIHAPGVIAWAINGYAFKRDRTVLRRVIVDGWPGVSAAAAHQLLSGSVPHTVEGDTVVFTVEDASADQPARNEP
;
A
#
# COMPACT_ATOMS: atom_id res chain seq x y z
N MET A 1 -4.50 6.50 13.23
CA MET A 1 -4.12 6.70 11.82
C MET A 1 -2.67 6.32 11.66
N PRO A 2 -2.35 5.11 11.19
CA PRO A 2 -0.97 4.72 10.93
C PRO A 2 -0.42 5.44 9.69
N VAL A 3 0.86 5.83 9.76
CA VAL A 3 1.61 6.38 8.62
C VAL A 3 2.46 5.26 8.03
N TYR A 4 2.28 5.00 6.74
CA TYR A 4 3.06 4.01 6.00
C TYR A 4 4.10 4.69 5.13
N ARG A 5 5.28 4.07 5.05
CA ARG A 5 6.41 4.53 4.23
C ARG A 5 6.86 3.38 3.34
N LEU A 6 6.60 3.49 2.04
CA LEU A 6 7.00 2.50 1.05
C LEU A 6 8.29 2.97 0.40
N GLY A 7 9.42 2.53 0.94
CA GLY A 7 10.74 2.83 0.39
C GLY A 7 11.03 1.97 -0.83
N SER A 8 11.83 2.51 -1.77
CA SER A 8 12.37 1.71 -2.86
C SER A 8 13.37 0.66 -2.36
N SER A 9 13.55 -0.42 -3.13
CA SER A 9 14.58 -1.45 -2.96
C SER A 9 15.27 -1.71 -4.29
N GLU A 10 16.31 -2.55 -4.31
CA GLU A 10 17.03 -2.87 -5.57
C GLU A 10 16.12 -3.40 -6.69
N LEU A 11 15.00 -4.04 -6.34
CA LEU A 11 14.05 -4.63 -7.28
C LEU A 11 12.78 -3.80 -7.49
N ILE A 12 12.54 -2.79 -6.65
CA ILE A 12 11.28 -2.06 -6.59
C ILE A 12 11.55 -0.56 -6.53
N HIS A 13 11.21 0.16 -7.61
CA HIS A 13 11.13 1.61 -7.58
C HIS A 13 9.74 2.05 -7.09
N ALA A 14 9.64 2.42 -5.82
CA ALA A 14 8.37 2.63 -5.14
C ALA A 14 7.46 3.68 -5.81
N PRO A 15 7.93 4.89 -6.17
CA PRO A 15 7.08 5.87 -6.85
C PRO A 15 6.50 5.34 -8.17
N GLY A 16 7.33 4.68 -8.99
CA GLY A 16 6.90 4.11 -10.26
C GLY A 16 5.89 2.97 -10.10
N VAL A 17 6.16 2.03 -9.18
CA VAL A 17 5.26 0.88 -8.92
C VAL A 17 3.93 1.34 -8.35
N ILE A 18 3.92 2.31 -7.43
CA ILE A 18 2.67 2.84 -6.88
C ILE A 18 1.87 3.60 -7.93
N ALA A 19 2.52 4.44 -8.76
CA ALA A 19 1.83 5.13 -9.85
C ALA A 19 1.20 4.14 -10.85
N TRP A 20 1.93 3.09 -11.23
CA TRP A 20 1.42 2.01 -12.08
C TRP A 20 0.23 1.29 -11.43
N ALA A 21 0.34 0.93 -10.15
CA ALA A 21 -0.71 0.22 -9.44
C ALA A 21 -1.97 1.06 -9.25
N ILE A 22 -1.86 2.36 -8.97
CA ILE A 22 -3.00 3.29 -8.88
C ILE A 22 -3.73 3.35 -10.23
N ASN A 23 -3.00 3.50 -11.33
CA ASN A 23 -3.59 3.52 -12.67
C ASN A 23 -4.29 2.20 -13.00
N GLY A 24 -3.68 1.07 -12.66
CA GLY A 24 -4.27 -0.26 -12.84
C GLY A 24 -5.50 -0.50 -11.94
N TYR A 25 -5.58 0.16 -10.79
CA TYR A 25 -6.67 -0.04 -9.82
C TYR A 25 -8.05 0.43 -10.32
N ALA A 26 -8.05 1.26 -11.38
CA ALA A 26 -9.26 1.61 -12.13
C ALA A 26 -9.98 0.36 -12.68
N PHE A 27 -9.24 -0.70 -13.01
CA PHE A 27 -9.78 -1.95 -13.53
C PHE A 27 -10.15 -2.92 -12.40
N LYS A 28 -11.45 -3.11 -12.17
CA LYS A 28 -11.97 -3.96 -11.05
C LYS A 28 -11.39 -5.38 -11.03
N ARG A 29 -11.11 -5.96 -12.21
CA ARG A 29 -10.55 -7.31 -12.36
C ARG A 29 -9.15 -7.43 -11.76
N ASP A 30 -8.37 -6.35 -11.78
CA ASP A 30 -6.95 -6.39 -11.44
C ASP A 30 -6.68 -6.00 -9.98
N ARG A 31 -7.66 -5.39 -9.31
CA ARG A 31 -7.54 -4.89 -7.92
C ARG A 31 -7.00 -5.91 -6.92
N THR A 32 -7.42 -7.17 -7.03
CA THR A 32 -6.94 -8.23 -6.12
C THR A 32 -5.46 -8.53 -6.33
N VAL A 33 -5.02 -8.60 -7.59
CA VAL A 33 -3.60 -8.84 -7.92
C VAL A 33 -2.77 -7.63 -7.53
N LEU A 34 -3.24 -6.42 -7.85
CA LEU A 34 -2.50 -5.18 -7.54
C LEU A 34 -2.35 -4.96 -6.03
N ARG A 35 -3.38 -5.21 -5.22
CA ARG A 35 -3.24 -5.19 -3.75
C ARG A 35 -2.18 -6.17 -3.27
N ARG A 36 -2.18 -7.38 -3.83
CA ARG A 36 -1.20 -8.40 -3.46
C ARG A 36 0.22 -7.95 -3.78
N VAL A 37 0.45 -7.33 -4.95
CA VAL A 37 1.77 -6.76 -5.30
C VAL A 37 2.25 -5.76 -4.25
N ILE A 38 1.37 -4.90 -3.73
CA ILE A 38 1.75 -3.92 -2.70
C ILE A 38 2.04 -4.62 -1.36
N VAL A 39 1.19 -5.55 -0.93
CA VAL A 39 1.38 -6.27 0.34
C VAL A 39 2.65 -7.12 0.31
N ASP A 40 2.92 -7.80 -0.81
CA ASP A 40 4.09 -8.65 -1.00
C ASP A 40 5.38 -7.80 -1.16
N GLY A 41 5.29 -6.60 -1.75
CA GLY A 41 6.42 -5.70 -1.97
C GLY A 41 6.86 -4.92 -0.72
N TRP A 42 5.94 -4.66 0.22
CA TRP A 42 6.24 -3.91 1.45
C TRP A 42 5.68 -4.63 2.68
N PRO A 43 6.51 -5.46 3.35
CA PRO A 43 6.14 -6.12 4.59
C PRO A 43 5.69 -5.10 5.65
N GLY A 44 4.47 -5.29 6.16
CA GLY A 44 3.84 -4.40 7.14
C GLY A 44 2.71 -3.54 6.60
N VAL A 45 2.55 -3.41 5.28
CA VAL A 45 1.37 -2.79 4.66
C VAL A 45 0.22 -3.79 4.66
N SER A 46 -0.91 -3.44 5.27
CA SER A 46 -2.12 -4.29 5.25
C SER A 46 -2.85 -4.18 3.91
N ALA A 47 -3.65 -5.20 3.57
CA ALA A 47 -4.48 -5.16 2.36
C ALA A 47 -5.49 -3.99 2.34
N ALA A 48 -5.96 -3.57 3.53
CA ALA A 48 -6.82 -2.40 3.69
C ALA A 48 -6.06 -1.09 3.42
N ALA A 49 -4.85 -0.94 3.96
CA ALA A 49 -3.98 0.20 3.68
C ALA A 49 -3.64 0.30 2.19
N ALA A 50 -3.26 -0.82 1.57
CA ALA A 50 -3.02 -0.90 0.14
C ALA A 50 -4.29 -0.52 -0.67
N HIS A 51 -5.47 -0.97 -0.23
CA HIS A 51 -6.71 -0.57 -0.90
C HIS A 51 -6.91 0.95 -0.88
N GLN A 52 -6.79 1.60 0.28
CA GLN A 52 -7.03 3.04 0.43
C GLN A 52 -6.05 3.86 -0.41
N LEU A 53 -4.77 3.46 -0.45
CA LEU A 53 -3.78 4.09 -1.31
C LEU A 53 -4.14 3.95 -2.79
N LEU A 54 -4.40 2.72 -3.25
CA LEU A 54 -4.62 2.43 -4.67
C LEU A 54 -5.96 2.95 -5.20
N SER A 55 -6.98 3.08 -4.35
CA SER A 55 -8.25 3.72 -4.73
C SER A 55 -8.18 5.25 -4.76
N GLY A 56 -7.09 5.84 -4.27
CA GLY A 56 -6.99 7.29 -4.06
C GLY A 56 -7.88 7.80 -2.93
N SER A 57 -8.32 6.91 -2.02
CA SER A 57 -9.12 7.30 -0.86
C SER A 57 -8.33 8.14 0.13
N VAL A 58 -7.01 7.96 0.17
CA VAL A 58 -6.10 8.79 0.96
C VAL A 58 -5.06 9.45 0.06
N PRO A 59 -4.67 10.70 0.36
CA PRO A 59 -3.58 11.35 -0.35
C PRO A 59 -2.26 10.65 -0.01
N HIS A 60 -1.32 10.68 -0.96
CA HIS A 60 0.05 10.23 -0.74
C HIS A 60 1.02 11.30 -1.24
N THR A 61 2.22 11.30 -0.68
CA THR A 61 3.34 12.14 -1.11
C THR A 61 4.53 11.28 -1.48
N VAL A 62 5.45 11.84 -2.26
CA VAL A 62 6.71 11.21 -2.61
C VAL A 62 7.85 12.00 -1.97
N GLU A 63 8.60 11.35 -1.09
CA GLU A 63 9.80 11.88 -0.43
C GLU A 63 11.02 11.16 -1.00
N GLY A 64 11.63 11.74 -2.05
CA GLY A 64 12.71 11.10 -2.80
C GLY A 64 12.21 9.81 -3.47
N ASP A 65 12.76 8.67 -3.06
CA ASP A 65 12.37 7.34 -3.55
C ASP A 65 11.40 6.61 -2.61
N THR A 66 10.75 7.32 -1.69
CA THR A 66 9.78 6.77 -0.73
C THR A 66 8.39 7.35 -0.95
N VAL A 67 7.37 6.50 -1.02
CA VAL A 67 5.96 6.93 -1.01
C VAL A 67 5.45 6.93 0.42
N VAL A 68 4.83 8.03 0.85
CA VAL A 68 4.32 8.21 2.22
C VAL A 68 2.83 8.48 2.16
N PHE A 69 2.06 7.75 2.96
CA PHE A 69 0.61 7.96 3.06
C PHE A 69 0.09 7.65 4.45
N THR A 70 -1.00 8.31 4.81
CA THR A 70 -1.68 8.13 6.10
C THR A 70 -2.98 7.39 5.85
N VAL A 71 -3.20 6.31 6.60
CA VAL A 71 -4.45 5.54 6.51
C VAL A 71 -5.48 6.10 7.47
N GLU A 72 -6.70 6.30 6.96
CA GLU A 72 -7.85 6.57 7.80
C GLU A 72 -8.28 5.25 8.45
N ASP A 73 -8.39 5.25 9.79
CA ASP A 73 -8.80 4.08 10.55
C ASP A 73 -10.22 3.66 10.14
N ALA A 74 -10.32 2.65 9.28
CA ALA A 74 -11.45 1.74 9.27
C ALA A 74 -11.09 0.64 10.27
N SER A 75 -11.47 0.83 11.53
CA SER A 75 -11.10 0.01 12.70
C SER A 75 -10.88 -1.49 12.41
N ALA A 76 -9.71 -1.98 12.82
CA ALA A 76 -9.40 -3.36 13.21
C ALA A 76 -9.61 -4.50 12.19
N ASP A 77 -8.52 -4.92 11.56
CA ASP A 77 -8.26 -6.36 11.37
C ASP A 77 -6.81 -6.65 11.75
N GLN A 78 -6.57 -6.80 13.05
CA GLN A 78 -5.35 -7.38 13.58
C GLN A 78 -5.54 -8.90 13.61
N PRO A 79 -4.68 -9.71 12.96
CA PRO A 79 -4.38 -10.99 13.54
C PRO A 79 -3.42 -10.72 14.71
N ALA A 80 -3.96 -10.70 15.92
CA ALA A 80 -3.19 -10.98 17.11
C ALA A 80 -2.57 -12.39 16.95
N ARG A 81 -1.34 -12.46 16.43
CA ARG A 81 -0.51 -13.65 16.58
C ARG A 81 0.31 -13.46 17.85
N ASN A 82 -0.32 -13.82 18.97
CA ASN A 82 0.39 -14.20 20.17
C ASN A 82 1.17 -15.49 19.86
N GLU A 83 2.48 -15.42 20.00
CA GLU A 83 3.34 -16.53 20.43
C GLU A 83 4.26 -15.94 21.52
N PRO A 84 4.77 -16.74 22.47
CA PRO A 84 4.70 -18.20 22.60
C PRO A 84 3.78 -18.72 23.71
#